data_AF-A0A2D6TP94-F1
#
_entry.id   AF-A0A2D6TP94-F1
#
_cell.length_a   1.000
_cell.length_b   1.000
_cell.length_c   1.000
_cell.angle_alpha   90.00
_cell.angle_beta   90.00
_cell.angle_gamma   90.00
#
_symmetry.space_group_name_H-M   'P 1'
#
loop_
_entity.id
_entity.type
_entity.pdbx_description
1 polymer ?
#
loop_
_entity_poly.entity_id
_entity_poly.type
_entity_poly.pdbx_seq_one_letter_code
_entity_poly.pdbx_strand_id
1 'polypeptide(L)'
;MKTKPNGYWKDWSNVERELKPVIDKLGHFPTQKELIRLEKSSLINAIQKYHGGLFVIKERMDYEDNDSLNKQKLEKILSEYVKEEI
;
A
#
# COMPACT_ATOMS: atom_id res chain seq x y z
N MET A 1 -17.85 16.09 7.42
CA MET A 1 -17.05 14.86 7.60
C MET A 1 -17.67 14.02 8.71
N LYS A 2 -18.03 12.76 8.44
CA LYS A 2 -18.56 11.85 9.48
C LYS A 2 -17.43 11.49 10.44
N THR A 3 -17.54 11.89 11.69
CA THR A 3 -16.56 11.57 12.73
C THR A 3 -16.71 10.10 13.12
N LYS A 4 -15.64 9.31 12.95
CA LYS A 4 -15.59 7.94 13.44
C LYS A 4 -15.46 7.97 14.98
N PRO A 5 -15.95 6.94 15.69
CA PRO A 5 -15.88 6.90 17.14
C PRO A 5 -14.43 6.92 17.64
N ASN A 6 -14.24 7.40 18.87
CA ASN A 6 -12.93 7.43 19.52
C ASN A 6 -12.31 6.02 19.52
N GLY A 7 -11.05 5.92 19.08
CA GLY A 7 -10.33 4.65 19.00
C GLY A 7 -10.50 3.88 17.70
N TYR A 8 -11.48 4.20 16.85
CA TYR A 8 -11.70 3.52 15.56
C TYR A 8 -10.41 3.44 14.73
N TRP A 9 -9.70 4.56 14.63
CA TRP A 9 -8.47 4.70 13.86
C TRP A 9 -7.23 4.06 14.50
N LYS A 10 -7.28 3.69 15.79
CA LYS A 10 -6.18 2.98 16.46
C LYS A 10 -6.16 1.51 16.06
N ASP A 11 -7.31 0.96 15.71
CA ASP A 11 -7.44 -0.42 15.27
C ASP A 11 -6.94 -0.58 13.83
N TRP A 12 -6.00 -1.50 13.63
CA TRP A 12 -5.44 -1.80 12.33
C TRP A 12 -6.52 -2.26 11.34
N SER A 13 -7.45 -3.11 11.77
CA SER A 13 -8.49 -3.70 10.92
C SER A 13 -9.39 -2.63 10.30
N ASN A 14 -9.63 -1.54 11.04
CA ASN A 14 -10.40 -0.40 10.54
C ASN A 14 -9.64 0.41 9.48
N VAL A 15 -8.33 0.56 9.64
CA VAL A 15 -7.47 1.24 8.66
C VAL A 15 -7.38 0.40 7.39
N GLU A 16 -7.12 -0.90 7.53
CA GLU A 16 -7.08 -1.84 6.41
C GLU A 16 -8.41 -1.84 5.63
N ARG A 17 -9.55 -1.89 6.33
CA ARG A 17 -10.88 -1.86 5.71
C ARG A 17 -11.14 -0.59 4.91
N GLU A 18 -10.63 0.56 5.34
CA GLU A 18 -10.80 1.83 4.63
C GLU A 18 -9.80 1.98 3.48
N LEU A 19 -8.63 1.33 3.57
CA LEU A 19 -7.56 1.42 2.57
C LEU A 19 -7.71 0.40 1.44
N LYS A 20 -8.19 -0.82 1.71
CA LYS A 20 -8.49 -1.86 0.71
C LYS A 20 -9.32 -1.36 -0.48
N PRO A 21 -10.48 -0.70 -0.32
CA PRO A 21 -11.26 -0.22 -1.45
C PRO A 21 -10.56 0.90 -2.23
N VAL A 22 -9.61 1.62 -1.61
CA VAL A 22 -8.79 2.62 -2.31
C VAL A 22 -7.76 1.91 -3.19
N ILE A 23 -7.08 0.89 -2.65
CA ILE A 23 -6.12 0.07 -3.38
C ILE A 23 -6.81 -0.63 -4.56
N ASP A 24 -7.97 -1.24 -4.32
CA ASP A 24 -8.77 -1.91 -5.36
C ASP A 24 -9.18 -0.96 -6.49
N LYS A 25 -9.61 0.26 -6.13
CA LYS A 25 -9.99 1.28 -7.10
C LYS A 25 -8.81 1.81 -7.94
N LEU A 26 -7.62 1.88 -7.35
CA LEU A 26 -6.42 2.40 -8.04
C LEU A 26 -5.63 1.31 -8.75
N GLY A 27 -5.74 0.05 -8.31
CA GLY A 27 -4.92 -1.07 -8.78
C GLY A 27 -3.48 -1.04 -8.25
N HIS A 28 -3.13 -0.10 -7.37
CA HIS A 28 -1.83 0.02 -6.74
C HIS A 28 -1.94 0.61 -5.33
N PHE A 29 -0.85 0.58 -4.57
CA PHE A 29 -0.82 1.21 -3.25
C PHE A 29 -0.94 2.75 -3.41
N PRO A 30 -1.91 3.40 -2.74
CA PRO A 30 -2.17 4.82 -2.95
C PRO A 30 -1.03 5.69 -2.45
N THR A 31 -0.76 6.77 -3.18
CA THR A 31 0.11 7.84 -2.68
C THR A 31 -0.64 8.79 -1.74
N GLN A 32 0.08 9.55 -0.92
CA GLN A 32 -0.54 10.56 -0.05
C GLN A 32 -1.39 11.58 -0.86
N LYS A 33 -0.92 11.98 -2.05
CA LYS A 33 -1.64 12.91 -2.92
C LYS A 33 -2.97 12.33 -3.41
N GLU A 34 -3.01 11.05 -3.72
CA GLU A 34 -4.25 10.38 -4.15
C GLU A 34 -5.24 10.22 -3.02
N LEU A 35 -4.77 9.88 -1.82
CA LEU A 35 -5.63 9.87 -0.63
C LEU A 35 -6.24 11.25 -0.36
N ILE A 36 -5.48 12.33 -0.57
CA ILE A 36 -6.01 13.71 -0.45
C ILE A 36 -7.07 13.97 -1.52
N ARG A 37 -6.82 13.60 -2.78
CA ARG A 37 -7.78 13.73 -3.88
C ARG A 37 -9.07 12.93 -3.67
N LEU A 38 -8.99 11.82 -2.94
CA LEU A 38 -10.11 10.96 -2.57
C LEU A 38 -10.79 11.39 -1.25
N GLU A 39 -10.48 12.59 -0.73
CA GLU A 39 -11.01 13.13 0.52
C GLU A 39 -10.75 12.23 1.75
N LYS A 40 -9.72 11.38 1.69
CA LYS A 40 -9.30 10.47 2.77
C LYS A 40 -8.28 11.11 3.72
N SER A 41 -8.32 12.43 3.90
CA SER A 41 -7.41 13.18 4.78
C SER A 41 -7.44 12.69 6.24
N SER A 42 -8.62 12.26 6.73
CA SER A 42 -8.73 11.67 8.08
C SER A 42 -7.98 10.33 8.21
N LEU A 43 -7.98 9.52 7.15
CA LEU A 43 -7.25 8.27 7.09
C LEU A 43 -5.74 8.55 7.11
N ILE A 44 -5.27 9.52 6.32
CA ILE A 44 -3.85 9.92 6.32
C ILE A 44 -3.40 10.33 7.73
N ASN A 45 -4.18 11.20 8.39
CA ASN A 45 -3.84 11.67 9.73
C ASN A 45 -3.84 10.53 10.76
N ALA A 46 -4.79 9.59 10.66
CA ALA A 46 -4.84 8.39 11.48
C ALA A 46 -3.61 7.50 11.28
N ILE A 47 -3.23 7.26 10.03
CA ILE A 47 -2.07 6.44 9.66
C ILE A 47 -0.78 7.04 10.24
N GLN A 48 -0.59 8.35 10.07
CA GLN A 48 0.58 9.06 10.60
C GLN A 48 0.60 9.06 12.13
N LYS A 49 -0.55 9.27 12.78
CA LYS A 49 -0.65 9.41 14.24
C LYS A 49 -0.54 8.08 15.00
N TYR A 50 -1.08 6.99 14.45
CA TYR A 50 -1.23 5.73 15.19
C TYR A 50 -0.48 4.53 14.59
N HIS A 51 -0.13 4.57 13.31
CA HIS A 51 0.40 3.41 12.58
C HIS A 51 1.78 3.63 11.97
N GLY A 52 2.46 4.73 12.32
CA GLY A 52 3.85 5.00 11.89
C GLY A 52 3.99 5.49 10.45
N GLY A 53 2.90 5.84 9.77
CA GLY A 53 2.92 6.40 8.42
C GLY A 53 2.63 5.40 7.30
N LEU A 54 2.52 5.92 6.07
CA LEU A 54 2.11 5.12 4.89
C LEU A 54 3.11 4.02 4.52
N PHE A 55 4.40 4.25 4.78
CA PHE A 55 5.46 3.27 4.51
C PHE A 55 5.28 2.00 5.35
N VAL A 56 5.10 2.15 6.66
CA VAL A 56 4.87 1.03 7.58
C VAL A 56 3.61 0.25 7.20
N ILE A 57 2.56 0.95 6.76
CA ILE A 57 1.33 0.29 6.29
C ILE A 57 1.55 -0.48 5.00
N LYS A 58 2.35 0.05 4.06
CA LYS A 58 2.69 -0.64 2.82
C LYS A 58 3.40 -1.96 3.12
N GLU A 59 4.39 -1.94 4.01
CA GLU A 59 5.09 -3.14 4.48
C GLU A 59 4.14 -4.10 5.20
N ARG A 60 3.27 -3.60 6.07
CA ARG A 60 2.32 -4.42 6.84
C ARG A 60 1.28 -5.12 5.98
N MET A 61 0.92 -4.53 4.84
CA MET A 61 0.02 -5.13 3.86
C MET A 61 0.74 -6.08 2.91
N ASP A 62 2.06 -6.29 3.09
CA ASP A 62 2.91 -7.06 2.18
C ASP A 62 2.78 -6.55 0.73
N TYR A 63 2.50 -5.25 0.59
CA TYR A 63 2.28 -4.64 -0.71
C TYR A 63 3.65 -4.26 -1.29
N GLU A 64 4.41 -5.28 -1.68
CA GLU A 64 5.63 -5.09 -2.47
C GLU A 64 5.26 -4.32 -3.74
N ASP A 65 5.98 -3.22 -3.96
CA ASP A 65 5.95 -2.47 -5.20
C ASP A 65 6.46 -3.38 -6.31
N ASN A 66 5.59 -4.22 -6.86
CA ASN A 66 5.90 -5.07 -8.01
C ASN A 66 6.18 -4.25 -9.27
N ASP A 67 6.09 -2.93 -9.20
CA ASP A 67 6.12 -2.06 -10.38
C ASP A 67 7.53 -1.56 -10.74
N SER A 68 8.42 -1.28 -9.79
CA SER A 68 9.52 -0.37 -10.18
C SER A 68 10.87 -0.98 -10.58
N LEU A 69 11.20 -2.27 -10.37
CA LEU A 69 12.52 -2.77 -10.86
C LEU A 69 12.73 -4.28 -11.01
N ASN A 70 12.01 -5.12 -10.26
CA ASN A 70 12.50 -6.49 -10.02
C ASN A 70 11.94 -7.56 -10.97
N LYS A 71 10.70 -7.48 -11.46
CA LYS A 71 10.13 -8.57 -12.28
C LYS A 71 10.88 -8.77 -13.61
N GLN A 72 11.15 -7.69 -14.35
CA GLN A 72 11.96 -7.76 -15.58
C GLN A 72 13.41 -8.17 -15.34
N LYS A 73 13.99 -7.77 -14.20
CA LYS A 73 15.37 -8.13 -13.86
C LYS A 73 15.47 -9.61 -13.47
N LEU A 74 14.49 -10.12 -12.72
CA LEU A 74 14.36 -11.53 -12.35
C LEU A 74 14.10 -12.42 -13.57
N GLU A 75 13.18 -12.05 -14.47
CA GLU A 75 12.92 -12.82 -15.70
C GLU A 75 14.12 -12.84 -16.64
N LYS A 76 14.87 -11.72 -16.71
CA LYS A 76 16.10 -11.65 -17.48
C LYS A 76 17.18 -12.59 -16.91
N ILE A 77 17.40 -12.57 -15.60
CA ILE A 77 18.36 -13.46 -14.91
C ILE A 77 17.96 -14.93 -15.09
N LEU A 78 16.67 -15.26 -14.96
CA LEU A 78 16.18 -16.62 -15.15
C LEU A 78 16.36 -17.10 -16.60
N SER A 79 16.21 -16.22 -17.59
CA SER A 79 16.46 -16.55 -19.00
C SER A 79 17.94 -16.75 -19.33
N GLU A 80 18.85 -16.10 -18.60
CA GLU A 80 20.30 -16.30 -18.76
C GLU A 80 20.73 -17.68 -18.22
N TYR A 81 20.23 -18.10 -17.05
CA TYR A 81 20.53 -19.41 -16.47
C TYR A 81 20.04 -20.61 -17.31
N VAL A 82 18.86 -20.50 -17.93
CA VAL A 82 18.29 -21.61 -18.74
C VAL A 82 19.05 -21.82 -20.05
N LYS A 83 19.86 -20.86 -20.50
CA LYS A 83 20.65 -20.93 -21.74
C LYS A 83 22.02 -21.58 -21.59
N GLU A 84 22.49 -21.78 -20.36
CA GLU A 84 23.82 -22.38 -20.10
C GLU A 84 23.78 -23.90 -19.85
N GLU A 85 22.59 -24.51 -19.79
CA GLU A 85 22.42 -25.96 -19.52
C GLU A 85 21.90 -26.79 -20.73
N ILE A 86 21.91 -26.27 -21.96
CA ILE A 86 21.58 -27.04 -23.18
C ILE A 86 22.64 -26.85 -24.27
#